data_AF-A0A182WGG5-F1
#
_entry.id   AF-A0A182WGG5-F1
#
_cell.length_a   1.000
_cell.length_b   1.000
_cell.length_c   1.000
_cell.angle_alpha   90.00
_cell.angle_beta   90.00
_cell.angle_gamma   90.00
#
_symmetry.space_group_name_H-M   'P 1'
#
loop_
_entity.id
_entity.type
_entity.pdbx_description
1 polymer ?
#
loop_
_entity_poly.entity_id
_entity_poly.type
_entity_poly.pdbx_seq_one_letter_code
_entity_poly.pdbx_strand_id
1 'polypeptide(L)' 'MRWLGWLGPVFTVARFDAPHAALTAALHVTKFIRIGIADKNDNPPYFDKALYEAEVDENEDIQHTVLTVTAKDHDEYIY' A
#
# COMPACT_ATOMS: atom_id res chain seq x y z
N MET A 1 86.39 -13.80 -13.45
CA MET A 1 85.76 -14.18 -14.73
C MET A 1 84.26 -14.34 -14.52
N ARG A 2 83.45 -13.59 -15.29
CA ARG A 2 81.99 -13.70 -15.30
C ARG A 2 81.59 -14.74 -16.33
N TRP A 3 80.74 -15.70 -15.97
CA TRP A 3 80.04 -16.55 -16.93
C TRP A 3 78.59 -16.06 -17.04
N LEU A 4 78.24 -15.61 -18.25
CA LEU A 4 76.91 -15.19 -18.69
C LEU A 4 76.02 -16.42 -18.90
N GLY A 5 74.72 -16.30 -18.58
CA GLY A 5 73.68 -17.09 -19.26
C GLY A 5 72.73 -17.89 -18.38
N TRP A 6 72.02 -17.24 -17.47
CA TRP A 6 70.73 -17.75 -16.97
C TRP A 6 69.66 -16.86 -17.58
N LEU A 7 68.75 -17.39 -18.41
CA LEU A 7 67.35 -16.95 -18.49
C LEU A 7 66.54 -17.95 -19.31
N GLY A 8 65.74 -18.74 -18.60
CA GLY A 8 64.51 -19.32 -19.12
C GLY A 8 63.57 -19.56 -17.93
N PRO A 9 62.25 -19.59 -18.16
CA PRO A 9 61.40 -18.54 -18.70
C PRO A 9 60.69 -17.80 -17.54
N VAL A 10 60.37 -16.52 -17.69
CA VAL A 10 59.35 -15.90 -16.83
C VAL A 10 58.37 -15.16 -17.71
N PHE A 11 57.34 -15.86 -18.15
CA PHE A 11 56.12 -15.22 -18.57
C PHE A 11 55.41 -14.77 -17.29
N THR A 12 55.51 -13.48 -16.96
CA THR A 12 54.66 -12.89 -15.93
C THR A 12 53.24 -12.84 -16.50
N VAL A 13 52.43 -13.87 -16.22
CA VAL A 13 50.98 -13.77 -16.38
C VAL A 13 50.48 -12.88 -15.25
N ALA A 14 50.21 -11.61 -15.55
CA ALA A 14 49.41 -10.77 -14.67
C ALA A 14 47.97 -11.30 -14.72
N ARG A 15 47.61 -12.13 -13.74
CA ARG A 15 46.24 -12.57 -13.54
C ARG A 15 45.44 -11.36 -13.07
N PHE A 16 44.66 -10.75 -13.98
CA PHE A 16 43.65 -9.74 -13.64
C PHE A 16 42.41 -10.42 -13.05
N ASP A 17 42.61 -11.28 -12.04
CA ASP A 17 41.51 -11.68 -11.18
C ASP A 17 41.38 -10.55 -10.16
N ALA A 18 40.79 -9.43 -10.60
CA ALA A 18 40.04 -8.63 -9.67
C ALA A 18 39.09 -9.62 -8.98
N PRO A 19 39.11 -9.74 -7.65
CA PRO A 19 38.25 -10.71 -7.00
C PRO A 19 36.82 -10.40 -7.44
N HIS A 20 36.18 -11.35 -8.10
CA HIS A 20 34.74 -11.28 -8.43
C HIS A 20 33.90 -10.96 -7.18
N ALA A 21 34.46 -11.17 -5.98
CA ALA A 21 33.93 -10.74 -4.69
C ALA A 21 33.79 -9.21 -4.51
N ALA A 22 34.50 -8.36 -5.28
CA ALA A 22 34.38 -6.91 -5.17
C ALA A 22 33.19 -6.32 -5.94
N LEU A 23 32.60 -7.07 -6.90
CA LEU A 23 31.39 -6.66 -7.62
C LEU A 23 30.11 -7.21 -6.99
N THR A 24 30.23 -7.97 -5.90
CA THR A 24 29.10 -8.59 -5.20
C THR A 24 29.12 -8.27 -3.71
N ALA A 25 29.65 -7.10 -3.34
CA ALA A 25 29.19 -6.48 -2.10
C ALA A 25 27.67 -6.36 -2.24
N ALA A 26 26.94 -7.22 -1.53
CA ALA A 26 25.51 -7.42 -1.70
C ALA A 26 24.82 -6.06 -1.84
N LEU A 27 24.35 -5.75 -3.05
CA LEU A 27 23.70 -4.48 -3.34
C LEU A 27 22.34 -4.50 -2.66
N HIS A 28 22.31 -4.16 -1.37
CA HIS A 28 21.08 -4.12 -0.61
C HIS A 28 20.38 -2.80 -0.88
N VAL A 29 19.35 -2.86 -1.73
CA VAL A 29 18.53 -1.69 -2.06
C VAL A 29 17.20 -1.83 -1.34
N THR A 30 16.95 -0.92 -0.40
CA THR A 30 15.65 -0.81 0.27
C THR A 30 14.83 0.28 -0.40
N LYS A 31 13.56 0.00 -0.69
CA LYS A 31 12.60 0.99 -1.16
C LYS A 31 11.38 1.02 -0.25
N PHE A 32 10.85 2.21 -0.05
CA PHE A 32 9.62 2.43 0.68
C PHE A 32 8.45 2.37 -0.30
N ILE A 33 7.48 1.51 0.01
CA ILE A 33 6.21 1.43 -0.70
C ILE A 33 5.16 1.98 0.24
N ARG A 34 4.40 2.97 -0.23
CA ARG A 34 3.22 3.47 0.49
C ARG A 34 2.01 2.71 -0.02
N ILE A 35 1.32 2.04 0.89
CA ILE A 35 0.08 1.34 0.62
C ILE A 35 -1.02 2.15 1.27
N GLY A 36 -1.96 2.64 0.48
CA GLY A 36 -3.21 3.23 0.95
C GLY A 36 -4.33 2.23 0.76
N ILE A 37 -5.10 1.98 1.82
CA ILE A 37 -6.34 1.20 1.72
C ILE A 37 -7.45 2.24 1.58
N ALA A 38 -8.13 2.22 0.43
CA ALA A 38 -9.35 2.98 0.27
C ALA A 38 -10.48 2.18 0.94
N ASP A 39 -11.18 2.81 1.88
CA ASP A 39 -12.41 2.24 2.40
C ASP A 39 -13.45 2.22 1.27
N LYS A 40 -14.07 1.06 1.09
CA LYS A 40 -15.19 0.92 0.17
C LYS A 40 -16.41 0.88 1.06
N ASN A 41 -17.31 1.85 0.90
CA ASN A 41 -18.61 1.80 1.57
C ASN A 41 -19.36 0.54 1.11
N ASP A 42 -19.24 -0.50 1.92
CA ASP A 42 -19.91 -1.79 1.84
C ASP A 42 -20.98 -1.91 2.92
N ASN A 43 -21.19 -0.84 3.68
CA ASN A 43 -22.15 -0.76 4.75
C ASN A 43 -23.25 0.26 4.38
N PRO A 44 -24.37 -0.18 3.78
CA PRO A 44 -25.45 0.71 3.39
C PRO A 44 -26.23 1.22 4.61
N PRO A 45 -26.87 2.41 4.50
CA PRO A 45 -27.66 2.95 5.59
C PRO A 45 -28.91 2.10 5.86
N TYR A 46 -29.28 2.00 7.12
CA TYR A 46 -30.41 1.22 7.62
C TYR A 46 -31.38 2.09 8.42
N PHE A 47 -32.65 1.69 8.44
CA PHE A 47 -33.67 2.32 9.27
C PHE A 47 -33.91 1.51 10.54
N ASP A 48 -34.23 2.17 11.65
CA ASP A 48 -34.48 1.52 12.94
C ASP A 48 -35.76 0.64 12.93
N LYS A 49 -36.75 0.99 12.09
CA LYS A 49 -38.00 0.25 11.96
C LYS A 49 -38.16 -0.31 10.56
N ALA A 50 -38.75 -1.50 10.48
CA ALA A 50 -39.15 -2.11 9.21
C ALA A 50 -40.36 -1.39 8.57
N LEU A 51 -41.17 -0.71 9.38
CA LEU A 51 -42.35 0.02 8.94
C LEU A 51 -42.53 1.29 9.78
N TYR A 52 -42.82 2.40 9.11
CA TYR A 52 -43.23 3.65 9.73
C TYR A 52 -44.62 4.02 9.20
N GLU A 53 -45.58 4.11 10.11
CA GLU A 53 -46.95 4.54 9.82
C GLU A 53 -47.25 5.80 10.64
N ALA A 54 -48.00 6.72 10.03
CA ALA A 54 -48.49 7.93 10.65
C ALA A 54 -49.87 8.25 10.07
N GLU A 55 -50.72 8.84 10.90
CA GLU A 55 -52.03 9.36 10.52
C GLU A 55 -51.98 10.89 10.58
N VAL A 56 -52.73 11.54 9.69
CA VAL A 56 -52.83 13.00 9.61
C VAL A 56 -54.30 13.36 9.40
N ASP A 57 -54.74 14.44 10.05
CA ASP A 57 -56.11 14.93 9.92
C ASP A 57 -56.35 15.55 8.54
N GLU A 58 -57.58 15.47 8.05
CA GLU A 58 -57.97 16.02 6.74
C GLU A 58 -57.92 17.56 6.70
N ASN A 59 -58.02 18.20 7.86
CA ASN A 59 -58.02 19.65 8.02
C ASN A 59 -56.62 20.24 8.32
N GLU A 60 -55.55 19.46 8.15
CA GLU A 60 -54.19 19.97 8.36
C GLU A 60 -53.74 21.02 7.34
N ASP A 61 -52.88 21.92 7.80
CA ASP A 61 -52.39 23.04 7.01
C ASP A 61 -51.46 22.60 5.87
N ILE A 62 -51.40 23.44 4.83
CA ILE A 62 -50.49 23.23 3.70
C ILE A 62 -49.05 23.30 4.21
N GLN A 63 -48.22 22.32 3.84
CA GLN A 63 -46.84 22.10 4.33
C GLN A 63 -46.74 21.47 5.73
N HIS A 64 -47.81 20.90 6.26
CA HIS A 64 -47.73 20.07 7.45
C HIS A 64 -46.79 18.86 7.23
N THR A 65 -45.83 18.66 8.14
CA THR A 65 -44.90 17.52 8.09
C THR A 65 -45.51 16.32 8.80
N VAL A 66 -45.78 15.25 8.06
CA VAL A 66 -46.45 14.04 8.59
C VAL A 66 -45.48 13.12 9.31
N LEU A 67 -44.29 12.92 8.76
CA LEU A 67 -43.29 12.03 9.32
C LEU A 67 -41.88 12.44 8.89
N THR A 68 -40.95 12.41 9.84
CA THR A 68 -39.51 12.50 9.57
C THR A 68 -38.87 11.19 9.99
N VAL A 69 -38.18 10.53 9.06
CA VAL A 69 -37.44 9.30 9.33
C VAL A 69 -35.95 9.54 9.18
N THR A 70 -35.16 8.80 9.95
CA THR A 70 -33.70 8.86 9.93
C THR A 70 -33.17 7.47 9.63
N ALA A 71 -32.36 7.38 8.57
CA ALA A 71 -31.51 6.22 8.35
C ALA A 71 -30.18 6.46 9.05
N LYS A 72 -29.61 5.42 9.62
CA LYS A 72 -28.28 5.40 10.23
C LYS A 72 -27.35 4.61 9.34
N ASP A 73 -26.11 5.03 9.27
CA ASP A 73 -25.06 4.23 8.67
C ASP A 73 -24.16 3.70 9.80
N HIS A 74 -23.71 2.46 9.67
CA HIS A 74 -22.75 1.85 10.60
C HIS A 74 -21.30 2.12 10.19
N ASP A 75 -21.04 2.89 9.12
CA ASP A 75 -19.71 3.18 8.58
C ASP A 75 -18.68 3.36 9.72
N GLU A 76 -17.84 2.33 9.86
CA GLU A 76 -17.03 2.07 11.05
C GLU A 76 -15.61 2.58 10.83
N TYR A 77 -15.38 3.83 10.45
CA TYR A 77 -14.00 4.36 10.52
C TYR A 77 -13.94 5.82 10.97
N ILE A 78 -13.51 5.97 12.23
CA ILE A 78 -13.00 7.21 12.81
C ILE A 78 -11.49 7.02 13.00
N TYR A 79 -10.66 7.36 12.00
CA TYR A 79 -9.24 7.72 12.18
C TYR A 79 -8.77 8.64 11.05
#